data_AF-A0A838KZW4-F1
#
_entry.id   AF-A0A838KZW4-F1
#
_cell.length_a   1.000
_cell.length_b   1.000
_cell.length_c   1.000
_cell.angle_alpha   90.00
_cell.angle_beta   90.00
_cell.angle_gamma   90.00
#
_symmetry.space_group_name_H-M   'P 1'
#
loop_
_entity.id
_entity.type
_entity.pdbx_description
1 polymer ?
#
loop_
_entity_poly.entity_id
_entity_poly.type
_entity_poly.pdbx_seq_one_letter_code
_entity_poly.pdbx_strand_id
1 'polypeptide(L)'
;MTIIELILSLAVILGAAILFTNAVEIMGDRLNLGAGAVGSVLAAVGTALPETMIPLVAIIGALLLGSGSAAAGEIGIGAILGAPFLLATLALFIVGAAGIGYKGRRETGSEITADRQTAIPDLVFFLACFIPAAAAGFLPVPLPLKIVLAVALLVAYVLYVVRTIKKGGEAEDDVPARLTLWPFSSQGPTWAVAAQLIGTIAVMAFGAHLFVGAVEHLSTSVGIPAGLIALVLAPLATELPEKFNSVLWLRDNKDTLAIGNITGAMVFQSTIPVSVGVLFTPWRLDFITAVAAIFAILSGIVFLGFLLRKAPLR
;
A
#
# COMPACT_ATOMS: atom_id res chain seq x y z
N MET A 1 19.96 19.07 -6.64
CA MET A 1 18.54 19.49 -6.73
C MET A 1 17.59 18.30 -6.66
N THR A 2 17.89 17.18 -7.32
CA THR A 2 17.06 15.97 -7.37
C THR A 2 16.65 15.37 -6.02
N ILE A 3 17.52 15.36 -5.00
CA ILE A 3 17.15 14.85 -3.67
C ILE A 3 16.08 15.74 -3.00
N ILE A 4 16.17 17.05 -3.19
CA ILE A 4 15.18 18.00 -2.66
C ILE A 4 13.83 17.79 -3.36
N GLU A 5 13.84 17.57 -4.68
CA GLU A 5 12.64 17.24 -5.45
C GLU A 5 12.00 15.92 -4.98
N LEU A 6 12.80 14.89 -4.72
CA LEU A 6 12.31 13.63 -4.14
C LEU A 6 11.66 13.87 -2.78
N ILE A 7 12.34 14.54 -1.85
CA ILE A 7 11.79 14.81 -0.52
C ILE A 7 10.50 15.64 -0.61
N LEU A 8 10.49 16.67 -1.45
CA LEU A 8 9.32 17.53 -1.64
C LEU A 8 8.15 16.76 -2.26
N SER A 9 8.40 15.95 -3.29
CA SER A 9 7.37 15.14 -3.95
C SER A 9 6.73 14.16 -2.97
N LEU A 10 7.54 13.48 -2.13
CA LEU A 10 7.06 12.58 -1.10
C LEU A 10 6.27 13.32 -0.02
N ALA A 11 6.73 14.49 0.42
CA ALA A 11 6.00 15.32 1.38
C ALA A 11 4.64 15.77 0.82
N VAL A 12 4.56 16.10 -0.47
CA VAL A 12 3.30 16.44 -1.15
C VAL A 12 2.36 15.24 -1.21
N ILE A 13 2.86 14.07 -1.60
CA ILE A 13 2.08 12.82 -1.65
C ILE A 13 1.51 12.49 -0.26
N LEU A 14 2.38 12.43 0.76
CA LEU A 14 1.99 12.09 2.13
C LEU A 14 1.05 13.13 2.75
N GLY A 15 1.32 14.41 2.54
CA GLY A 15 0.44 15.48 3.02
C GLY A 15 -0.95 15.41 2.39
N ALA A 16 -1.03 15.14 1.08
CA ALA A 16 -2.29 14.96 0.39
C ALA A 16 -3.01 13.68 0.80
N ALA A 17 -2.30 12.61 1.14
CA ALA A 17 -2.86 11.38 1.70
C ALA A 17 -3.63 11.62 3.00
N ILE A 18 -3.04 12.39 3.93
CA ILE A 18 -3.67 12.72 5.21
C ILE A 18 -4.99 13.48 4.98
N LEU A 19 -4.97 14.47 4.08
CA LEU A 19 -6.16 15.22 3.70
C LEU A 19 -7.18 14.35 2.97
N PHE A 20 -6.74 13.38 2.17
CA PHE A 20 -7.60 12.43 1.49
C PHE A 20 -8.32 11.53 2.50
N THR A 21 -7.59 10.91 3.43
CA THR A 21 -8.15 10.03 4.45
C THR A 21 -9.18 10.78 5.31
N ASN A 22 -8.88 12.01 5.72
CA ASN A 22 -9.84 12.86 6.43
C ASN A 22 -11.15 13.08 5.62
N ALA A 23 -11.05 13.34 4.31
CA ALA A 23 -12.23 13.56 3.47
C ALA A 23 -13.02 12.27 3.21
N VAL A 24 -12.34 11.14 3.00
CA VAL A 24 -12.98 9.87 2.66
C VAL A 24 -13.75 9.29 3.85
N GLU A 25 -13.22 9.42 5.07
CA GLU A 25 -13.90 8.99 6.29
C GLU A 25 -15.19 9.79 6.54
N ILE A 26 -15.12 11.14 6.45
CA ILE A 26 -16.28 12.02 6.59
C ILE A 26 -17.33 11.74 5.50
N MET A 27 -16.89 11.46 4.26
CA MET A 27 -17.81 11.11 3.18
C MET A 27 -18.46 9.74 3.42
N GLY A 28 -17.70 8.77 3.91
CA GLY A 28 -18.17 7.44 4.24
C GLY A 28 -19.27 7.44 5.30
N ASP A 29 -19.08 8.25 6.35
CA ASP A 29 -20.07 8.48 7.41
C ASP A 29 -21.38 9.06 6.85
N ARG A 30 -21.30 10.13 6.03
CA ARG A 30 -22.49 10.77 5.42
C ARG A 30 -23.28 9.85 4.49
N LEU A 31 -22.60 8.91 3.84
CA LEU A 31 -23.22 7.95 2.95
C LEU A 31 -23.82 6.76 3.71
N ASN A 32 -23.76 6.75 5.06
CA ASN A 32 -24.22 5.66 5.91
C ASN A 32 -23.70 4.29 5.43
N LEU A 33 -22.43 4.22 4.99
CA LEU A 33 -21.84 2.98 4.47
C LEU A 33 -21.67 1.90 5.54
N GLY A 34 -22.02 2.21 6.79
CA GLY A 34 -21.82 1.36 7.95
C GLY A 34 -20.39 1.50 8.45
N ALA A 35 -20.23 1.57 9.77
CA ALA A 35 -18.94 1.87 10.37
C ALA A 35 -17.85 0.83 10.03
N GLY A 36 -18.26 -0.42 9.77
CA GLY A 36 -17.38 -1.46 9.23
C GLY A 36 -16.84 -1.15 7.83
N ALA A 37 -17.62 -0.58 6.90
CA ALA A 37 -17.13 -0.29 5.54
C ALA A 37 -16.28 0.99 5.50
N VAL A 38 -16.63 1.99 6.31
CA VAL A 38 -15.86 3.24 6.42
C VAL A 38 -14.50 2.97 7.07
N GLY A 39 -14.51 2.28 8.23
CA GLY A 39 -13.29 1.98 8.98
C GLY A 39 -12.40 0.92 8.34
N SER A 40 -12.94 -0.06 7.59
CA SER A 40 -12.09 -1.12 7.01
C SER A 40 -11.70 -0.89 5.54
N VAL A 41 -12.57 -0.31 4.71
CA VAL A 41 -12.32 -0.23 3.26
C VAL A 41 -11.89 1.16 2.85
N LEU A 42 -12.61 2.20 3.30
CA LEU A 42 -12.27 3.56 2.93
C LEU A 42 -10.98 4.03 3.59
N ALA A 43 -10.76 3.69 4.86
CA ALA A 43 -9.50 3.93 5.54
C ALA A 43 -8.33 3.18 4.86
N ALA A 44 -8.49 1.87 4.58
CA ALA A 44 -7.45 1.08 3.93
C ALA A 44 -7.13 1.54 2.50
N VAL A 45 -8.14 1.97 1.73
CA VAL A 45 -7.91 2.61 0.43
C VAL A 45 -7.21 3.95 0.62
N GLY A 46 -7.59 4.74 1.62
CA GLY A 46 -6.94 6.02 1.93
C GLY A 46 -5.47 5.88 2.26
N THR A 47 -5.09 4.86 3.02
CA THR A 47 -3.69 4.61 3.39
C THR A 47 -2.87 3.98 2.28
N ALA A 48 -3.48 3.21 1.37
CA ALA A 48 -2.76 2.55 0.25
C ALA A 48 -2.73 3.37 -1.06
N LEU A 49 -3.48 4.47 -1.12
CA LEU A 49 -3.52 5.35 -2.31
C LEU A 49 -2.16 6.02 -2.62
N PRO A 50 -1.41 6.57 -1.65
CA PRO A 50 -0.09 7.18 -1.88
C PRO A 50 0.87 6.25 -2.63
N GLU A 51 0.94 5.00 -2.19
CA GLU A 51 1.73 3.90 -2.73
C GLU A 51 1.29 3.58 -4.15
N THR A 52 -0.01 3.64 -4.42
CA THR A 52 -0.61 3.29 -5.71
C THR A 52 -0.54 4.43 -6.72
N MET A 53 -0.52 5.69 -6.25
CA MET A 53 -0.43 6.87 -7.10
C MET A 53 0.89 6.92 -7.85
N ILE A 54 2.02 6.57 -7.21
CA ILE A 54 3.33 6.53 -7.87
C ILE A 54 3.32 5.63 -9.12
N PRO A 55 3.00 4.33 -9.04
CA PRO A 55 2.98 3.47 -10.21
C PRO A 55 1.86 3.81 -11.19
N LEU A 56 0.67 4.24 -10.72
CA LEU A 56 -0.40 4.68 -11.61
C LEU A 56 0.05 5.85 -12.48
N VAL A 57 0.62 6.90 -11.89
CA VAL A 57 1.08 8.08 -12.64
C VAL A 57 2.26 7.72 -13.54
N ALA A 58 3.19 6.88 -13.09
CA ALA A 58 4.30 6.43 -13.92
C ALA A 58 3.83 5.68 -15.18
N ILE A 59 2.90 4.75 -15.00
CA ILE A 59 2.39 3.89 -16.09
C ILE A 59 1.42 4.65 -17.01
N ILE A 60 0.45 5.35 -16.45
CA ILE A 60 -0.54 6.12 -17.22
C ILE A 60 0.13 7.30 -17.90
N GLY A 61 1.05 7.99 -17.23
CA GLY A 61 1.84 9.07 -17.81
C GLY A 61 2.62 8.60 -19.02
N ALA A 62 3.27 7.43 -18.93
CA ALA A 62 3.97 6.83 -20.07
C ALA A 62 3.03 6.47 -21.24
N LEU A 63 1.82 5.98 -20.94
CA LEU A 63 0.82 5.61 -21.94
C LEU A 63 0.18 6.83 -22.63
N LEU A 64 -0.20 7.86 -21.88
CA LEU A 64 -0.98 9.01 -22.38
C LEU A 64 -0.10 10.05 -23.06
N LEU A 65 1.10 10.33 -22.53
CA LEU A 65 1.94 11.41 -23.03
C LEU A 65 2.78 10.96 -24.23
N GLY A 66 2.91 9.65 -24.50
CA GLY A 66 3.72 9.10 -25.60
C GLY A 66 5.21 9.46 -25.55
N SER A 67 5.62 10.23 -24.55
CA SER A 67 6.95 10.75 -24.27
C SER A 67 7.55 10.14 -23.00
N GLY A 68 6.84 9.23 -22.33
CA GLY A 68 7.37 8.50 -21.20
C GLY A 68 8.56 7.67 -21.63
N SER A 69 9.70 7.92 -21.00
CA SER A 69 10.89 7.11 -21.19
C SER A 69 10.59 5.66 -20.81
N ALA A 70 11.35 4.69 -21.35
CA ALA A 70 11.27 3.30 -20.87
C ALA A 70 11.43 3.21 -19.34
N ALA A 71 12.11 4.19 -18.73
CA ALA A 71 12.32 4.29 -17.29
C ALA A 71 11.00 4.53 -16.51
N ALA A 72 10.01 5.25 -17.05
CA ALA A 72 8.73 5.46 -16.36
C ALA A 72 7.95 4.15 -16.15
N GLY A 73 7.95 3.25 -17.16
CA GLY A 73 7.37 1.92 -17.01
C GLY A 73 8.12 1.06 -15.99
N GLU A 74 9.45 1.14 -15.97
CA GLU A 74 10.29 0.47 -14.97
C GLU A 74 10.06 1.01 -13.55
N ILE A 75 9.90 2.33 -13.38
CA ILE A 75 9.53 2.96 -12.11
C ILE A 75 8.19 2.41 -11.61
N GLY A 76 7.20 2.28 -12.51
CA GLY A 76 5.91 1.70 -12.19
C GLY A 76 6.01 0.25 -11.68
N ILE A 77 6.71 -0.62 -12.42
CA ILE A 77 6.92 -2.02 -12.02
C ILE A 77 7.70 -2.09 -10.70
N GLY A 78 8.75 -1.26 -10.55
CA GLY A 78 9.57 -1.17 -9.35
C GLY A 78 8.74 -0.82 -8.12
N ALA A 79 7.95 0.26 -8.19
CA ALA A 79 7.09 0.69 -7.09
C ALA A 79 6.03 -0.36 -6.72
N ILE A 80 5.40 -1.01 -7.72
CA ILE A 80 4.41 -2.08 -7.50
C ILE A 80 4.99 -3.25 -6.72
N LEU A 81 6.20 -3.71 -7.06
CA LEU A 81 6.83 -4.86 -6.41
C LEU A 81 7.54 -4.50 -5.11
N GLY A 82 7.97 -3.24 -5.01
CA GLY A 82 8.62 -2.69 -3.83
C GLY A 82 7.71 -2.70 -2.61
N ALA A 83 6.42 -2.39 -2.75
CA ALA A 83 5.49 -2.35 -1.61
C ALA A 83 5.30 -3.73 -0.95
N PRO A 84 4.93 -4.81 -1.66
CA PRO A 84 4.92 -6.17 -1.09
C PRO A 84 6.26 -6.61 -0.52
N PHE A 85 7.37 -6.28 -1.20
CA PHE A 85 8.71 -6.60 -0.72
C PHE A 85 9.02 -5.92 0.62
N LEU A 86 8.79 -4.62 0.73
CA LEU A 86 9.04 -3.87 1.96
C LEU A 86 8.12 -4.32 3.10
N LEU A 87 6.83 -4.49 2.82
CA LEU A 87 5.86 -4.99 3.79
C LEU A 87 6.25 -6.37 4.34
N ALA A 88 6.61 -7.29 3.45
CA ALA A 88 6.93 -8.66 3.84
C ALA A 88 8.30 -8.78 4.50
N THR A 89 9.22 -7.83 4.30
CA THR A 89 10.58 -7.91 4.85
C THR A 89 10.78 -6.88 5.95
N LEU A 90 10.96 -5.61 5.57
CA LEU A 90 11.29 -4.52 6.47
C LEU A 90 10.19 -4.24 7.48
N ALA A 91 8.91 -4.22 7.09
CA ALA A 91 7.83 -3.92 8.03
C ALA A 91 7.68 -5.01 9.10
N LEU A 92 7.72 -6.29 8.70
CA LEU A 92 7.74 -7.41 9.66
C LEU A 92 8.99 -7.40 10.54
N PHE A 93 10.15 -7.04 9.99
CA PHE A 93 11.37 -6.85 10.77
C PHE A 93 11.22 -5.73 11.82
N ILE A 94 10.69 -4.57 11.42
CA ILE A 94 10.43 -3.43 12.32
C ILE A 94 9.49 -3.85 13.46
N VAL A 95 8.42 -4.58 13.14
CA VAL A 95 7.47 -5.11 14.15
C VAL A 95 8.16 -6.09 15.10
N GLY A 96 8.94 -7.04 14.59
CA GLY A 96 9.69 -7.98 15.43
C GLY A 96 10.71 -7.27 16.33
N ALA A 97 11.46 -6.32 15.76
CA ALA A 97 12.42 -5.51 16.51
C ALA A 97 11.75 -4.64 17.59
N ALA A 98 10.58 -4.07 17.28
CA ALA A 98 9.78 -3.30 18.24
C ALA A 98 9.26 -4.19 19.39
N GLY A 99 8.79 -5.40 19.09
CA GLY A 99 8.36 -6.38 20.09
C GLY A 99 9.48 -6.71 21.09
N ILE A 100 10.71 -6.90 20.61
CA ILE A 100 11.89 -7.11 21.45
C ILE A 100 12.27 -5.84 22.22
N GLY A 101 12.28 -4.69 21.54
CA GLY A 101 12.68 -3.40 22.11
C GLY A 101 11.76 -2.94 23.25
N TYR A 102 10.46 -3.19 23.14
CA TYR A 102 9.46 -2.83 24.16
C TYR A 102 9.12 -3.97 25.13
N LYS A 103 9.89 -5.08 25.15
CA LYS A 103 9.61 -6.24 26.01
C LYS A 103 9.42 -5.92 27.50
N GLY A 104 10.08 -4.87 28.01
CA GLY A 104 9.96 -4.45 29.41
C GLY A 104 8.74 -3.56 29.71
N ARG A 105 8.05 -3.07 28.68
CA ARG A 105 6.85 -2.23 28.79
C ARG A 105 5.56 -2.97 28.40
N ARG A 106 5.69 -4.04 27.62
CA ARG A 106 4.59 -4.85 27.10
C ARG A 106 4.20 -5.94 28.08
N GLU A 107 2.90 -6.19 28.21
CA GLU A 107 2.36 -7.25 29.07
C GLU A 107 2.69 -8.64 28.53
N THR A 108 2.79 -8.77 27.21
CA THR A 108 3.16 -9.99 26.48
C THR A 108 4.67 -10.20 26.36
N GLY A 109 5.49 -9.31 26.95
CA GLY A 109 6.94 -9.35 26.83
C GLY A 109 7.41 -9.20 25.38
N SER A 110 8.15 -10.18 24.87
CA SER A 110 8.57 -10.22 23.46
C SER A 110 7.58 -10.95 22.55
N GLU A 111 6.55 -11.58 23.10
CA GLU A 111 5.56 -12.29 22.30
C GLU A 111 4.68 -11.30 21.52
N ILE A 112 4.37 -11.63 20.26
CA ILE A 112 3.49 -10.81 19.42
C ILE A 112 2.22 -11.61 19.14
N THR A 113 1.09 -10.99 19.49
CA THR A 113 -0.23 -11.62 19.40
C THR A 113 -0.94 -11.14 18.13
N ALA A 114 -1.00 -11.98 17.11
CA ALA A 114 -1.75 -11.69 15.90
C ALA A 114 -3.18 -12.23 15.99
N ASP A 115 -4.15 -11.47 15.46
CA ASP A 115 -5.49 -12.01 15.22
C ASP A 115 -5.42 -12.96 14.02
N ARG A 116 -5.33 -14.25 14.31
CA ARG A 116 -5.24 -15.31 13.30
C ARG A 116 -6.48 -15.39 12.41
N GLN A 117 -7.64 -14.90 12.86
CA GLN A 117 -8.86 -14.93 12.06
C GLN A 117 -8.86 -13.90 10.92
N THR A 118 -8.01 -12.88 11.03
CA THR A 118 -7.82 -11.82 10.03
C THR A 118 -6.50 -12.01 9.28
N ALA A 119 -5.37 -12.14 10.00
CA ALA A 119 -4.04 -12.19 9.40
C ALA A 119 -3.81 -13.42 8.49
N ILE A 120 -4.37 -14.59 8.82
CA ILE A 120 -4.20 -15.80 7.99
C ILE A 120 -4.95 -15.64 6.65
N PRO A 121 -6.25 -15.32 6.62
CA PRO A 121 -6.94 -15.03 5.36
C PRO A 121 -6.25 -13.98 4.50
N ASP A 122 -5.73 -12.92 5.09
CA ASP A 122 -5.04 -11.84 4.38
C ASP A 122 -3.77 -12.34 3.69
N LEU A 123 -2.93 -13.08 4.40
CA LEU A 123 -1.69 -13.63 3.82
C LEU A 123 -1.98 -14.71 2.78
N VAL A 124 -2.98 -15.56 3.00
CA VAL A 124 -3.39 -16.56 2.01
C VAL A 124 -3.90 -15.85 0.75
N PHE A 125 -4.69 -14.79 0.90
CA PHE A 125 -5.17 -13.99 -0.22
C PHE A 125 -4.03 -13.30 -0.96
N PHE A 126 -3.11 -12.66 -0.22
CA PHE A 126 -1.90 -12.05 -0.75
C PHE A 126 -1.10 -13.05 -1.58
N LEU A 127 -0.76 -14.22 -1.04
CA LEU A 127 0.00 -15.24 -1.74
C LEU A 127 -0.75 -15.77 -2.97
N ALA A 128 -2.06 -16.02 -2.85
CA ALA A 128 -2.89 -16.52 -3.95
C ALA A 128 -2.98 -15.54 -5.12
N CYS A 129 -2.95 -14.23 -4.86
CA CYS A 129 -2.99 -13.19 -5.88
C CYS A 129 -1.59 -12.86 -6.42
N PHE A 130 -0.62 -12.70 -5.53
CA PHE A 130 0.71 -12.22 -5.87
C PHE A 130 1.58 -13.26 -6.58
N ILE A 131 1.47 -14.55 -6.22
CA ILE A 131 2.23 -15.63 -6.88
C ILE A 131 1.94 -15.71 -8.39
N PRO A 132 0.67 -15.85 -8.85
CA PRO A 132 0.40 -15.92 -10.28
C PRO A 132 0.76 -14.61 -11.01
N ALA A 133 0.60 -13.46 -10.34
CA ALA A 133 1.01 -12.18 -10.90
C ALA A 133 2.52 -12.05 -11.09
N ALA A 134 3.31 -12.44 -10.07
CA ALA A 134 4.76 -12.50 -10.17
C ALA A 134 5.19 -13.51 -11.23
N ALA A 135 4.57 -14.70 -11.26
CA ALA A 135 4.83 -15.74 -12.27
C ALA A 135 4.61 -15.25 -13.70
N ALA A 136 3.55 -14.45 -13.93
CA ALA A 136 3.28 -13.83 -15.24
C ALA A 136 4.39 -12.87 -15.70
N GLY A 137 5.23 -12.39 -14.77
CA GLY A 137 6.37 -11.53 -15.09
C GLY A 137 7.64 -12.26 -15.53
N PHE A 138 7.71 -13.58 -15.32
CA PHE A 138 8.81 -14.44 -15.79
C PHE A 138 8.53 -15.07 -17.15
N LEU A 139 7.26 -15.17 -17.52
CA LEU A 139 6.80 -15.83 -18.73
C LEU A 139 6.38 -14.79 -19.77
N PRO A 140 6.60 -15.03 -21.08
CA PRO A 140 6.01 -14.20 -22.13
C PRO A 140 4.51 -14.48 -22.22
N VAL A 141 3.71 -13.85 -21.36
CA VAL A 141 2.25 -14.04 -21.30
C VAL A 141 1.57 -13.17 -22.37
N PRO A 142 0.74 -13.74 -23.26
CA PRO A 142 0.01 -12.99 -24.28
C PRO A 142 -1.05 -12.07 -23.64
N LEU A 143 -1.37 -10.97 -24.33
CA LEU A 143 -2.29 -9.93 -23.83
C LEU A 143 -3.66 -10.46 -23.33
N PRO A 144 -4.34 -11.41 -24.00
CA PRO A 144 -5.60 -11.95 -23.48
C PRO A 144 -5.47 -12.57 -22.09
N LEU A 145 -4.36 -13.29 -21.83
CA LEU A 145 -4.11 -13.89 -20.51
C LEU A 145 -3.75 -12.83 -19.46
N LYS A 146 -3.04 -11.76 -19.84
CA LYS A 146 -2.81 -10.61 -18.96
C LYS A 146 -4.11 -9.93 -18.55
N ILE A 147 -5.05 -9.74 -19.49
CA ILE A 147 -6.38 -9.18 -19.21
C ILE A 147 -7.15 -10.08 -18.24
N VAL A 148 -7.20 -11.39 -18.52
CA VAL A 148 -7.87 -12.36 -17.63
C VAL A 148 -7.27 -12.32 -16.22
N LEU A 149 -5.95 -12.28 -16.10
CA LEU A 149 -5.27 -12.19 -14.81
C LEU A 149 -5.60 -10.88 -14.08
N ALA A 150 -5.50 -9.73 -14.73
CA ALA A 150 -5.83 -8.43 -14.14
C ALA A 150 -7.30 -8.36 -13.69
N VAL A 151 -8.24 -8.82 -14.51
CA VAL A 151 -9.66 -8.87 -14.15
C VAL A 151 -9.89 -9.83 -12.96
N ALA A 152 -9.24 -10.99 -12.95
CA ALA A 152 -9.36 -11.94 -11.85
C ALA A 152 -8.85 -11.35 -10.52
N LEU A 153 -7.73 -10.62 -10.54
CA LEU A 153 -7.19 -9.94 -9.35
C LEU A 153 -8.13 -8.85 -8.83
N LEU A 154 -8.70 -8.02 -9.72
CA LEU A 154 -9.67 -6.99 -9.34
C LEU A 154 -10.96 -7.60 -8.77
N VAL A 155 -11.49 -8.65 -9.41
CA VAL A 155 -12.66 -9.38 -8.91
C VAL A 155 -12.36 -10.01 -7.55
N ALA A 156 -11.19 -10.62 -7.38
CA ALA A 156 -10.76 -11.20 -6.11
C ALA A 156 -10.72 -10.14 -5.00
N TYR A 157 -10.19 -8.94 -5.26
CA TYR A 157 -10.17 -7.84 -4.31
C TYR A 157 -11.59 -7.38 -3.94
N VAL A 158 -12.48 -7.20 -4.91
CA VAL A 158 -13.87 -6.84 -4.65
C VAL A 158 -14.57 -7.89 -3.80
N LEU A 159 -14.37 -9.18 -4.09
CA LEU A 159 -14.94 -10.28 -3.31
C LEU A 159 -14.38 -10.31 -1.88
N TYR A 160 -13.07 -10.04 -1.71
CA TYR A 160 -12.43 -9.91 -0.40
C TYR A 160 -13.06 -8.77 0.39
N VAL A 161 -13.14 -7.57 -0.19
CA VAL A 161 -13.75 -6.38 0.43
C VAL A 161 -15.20 -6.64 0.84
N VAL A 162 -16.02 -7.21 -0.06
CA VAL A 162 -17.43 -7.53 0.25
C VAL A 162 -17.53 -8.54 1.40
N ARG A 163 -16.62 -9.53 1.45
CA ARG A 163 -16.57 -10.51 2.54
C ARG A 163 -16.14 -9.87 3.86
N THR A 164 -15.18 -8.95 3.84
CA THR A 164 -14.70 -8.22 5.01
C THR A 164 -15.78 -7.31 5.59
N ILE A 165 -16.48 -6.53 4.75
CA ILE A 165 -17.61 -5.71 5.18
C ILE A 165 -18.72 -6.59 5.81
N LYS A 166 -19.06 -7.72 5.19
CA LYS A 166 -20.14 -8.61 5.67
C LYS A 166 -19.82 -9.31 6.98
N LYS A 167 -18.55 -9.55 7.29
CA LYS A 167 -18.14 -10.13 8.58
C LYS A 167 -18.40 -9.18 9.75
N GLY A 168 -18.50 -7.88 9.48
CA GLY A 168 -18.58 -6.86 10.51
C GLY A 168 -17.23 -6.66 11.20
N GLY A 169 -16.91 -5.42 11.50
CA GLY A 169 -15.77 -5.04 12.34
C GLY A 169 -16.25 -4.07 13.40
N GLU A 170 -15.60 -4.06 14.56
CA GLU A 170 -15.74 -2.95 15.50
C GLU A 170 -15.29 -1.69 14.78
N ALA A 171 -16.17 -0.70 14.74
CA ALA A 171 -15.84 0.61 14.26
C ALA A 171 -14.75 1.19 15.17
N GLU A 172 -13.65 1.70 14.61
CA GLU A 172 -13.01 2.83 15.27
C GLU A 172 -14.00 3.99 15.15
N ASP A 173 -14.72 4.27 16.24
CA ASP A 173 -15.76 5.31 16.37
C ASP A 173 -15.23 6.75 16.22
N ASP A 174 -14.03 6.95 15.67
CA ASP A 174 -13.36 8.25 15.62
C ASP A 174 -13.42 8.87 14.22
N VAL A 175 -14.63 8.97 13.67
CA VAL A 175 -14.84 9.75 12.43
C VAL A 175 -14.38 11.19 12.71
N PRO A 176 -13.48 11.76 11.89
CA PRO A 176 -12.97 13.10 12.13
C PRO A 176 -14.10 14.12 12.24
N ALA A 177 -14.19 14.81 13.39
CA ALA A 177 -15.24 15.79 13.64
C ALA A 177 -15.20 17.01 12.70
N ARG A 178 -14.07 17.24 12.01
CA ARG A 178 -13.84 18.39 11.13
C ARG A 178 -13.11 18.00 9.86
N LEU A 179 -13.52 18.65 8.77
CA LEU A 179 -12.83 18.59 7.48
C LEU A 179 -11.61 19.52 7.55
N THR A 180 -10.40 19.00 7.32
CA THR A 180 -9.14 19.71 7.59
C THR A 180 -8.98 21.01 6.81
N LEU A 181 -9.40 21.06 5.53
CA LEU A 181 -9.31 22.28 4.71
C LEU A 181 -10.51 23.21 4.88
N TRP A 182 -11.47 22.88 5.74
CA TRP A 182 -12.63 23.72 6.00
C TRP A 182 -12.29 24.78 7.06
N PRO A 183 -12.32 26.08 6.72
CA PRO A 183 -11.83 27.14 7.61
C PRO A 183 -12.80 27.48 8.74
N PHE A 184 -14.03 26.97 8.71
CA PHE A 184 -15.06 27.27 9.70
C PHE A 184 -15.18 26.16 10.73
N SER A 185 -15.58 26.51 11.96
CA SER A 185 -15.79 25.55 13.05
C SER A 185 -17.00 24.61 12.86
N SER A 186 -17.75 24.76 11.76
CA SER A 186 -18.92 23.94 11.42
C SER A 186 -18.52 22.66 10.67
N GLN A 187 -19.43 21.68 10.62
CA GLN A 187 -19.28 20.56 9.70
C GLN A 187 -19.30 21.09 8.26
N GLY A 188 -18.27 20.79 7.47
CA GLY A 188 -18.17 21.26 6.09
C GLY A 188 -19.32 20.70 5.22
N PRO A 189 -19.86 21.44 4.25
CA PRO A 189 -20.91 20.91 3.37
C PRO A 189 -20.39 19.77 2.48
N THR A 190 -21.27 18.90 1.97
CA THR A 190 -20.86 17.68 1.24
C THR A 190 -20.06 17.98 -0.02
N TRP A 191 -20.35 19.10 -0.69
CA TRP A 191 -19.55 19.55 -1.83
C TRP A 191 -18.11 19.91 -1.44
N ALA A 192 -17.86 20.42 -0.22
CA ALA A 192 -16.52 20.75 0.26
C ALA A 192 -15.73 19.49 0.59
N VAL A 193 -16.39 18.48 1.17
CA VAL A 193 -15.79 17.14 1.37
C VAL A 193 -15.42 16.52 0.02
N ALA A 194 -16.34 16.55 -0.96
CA ALA A 194 -16.09 16.06 -2.30
C ALA A 194 -14.96 16.83 -3.01
N ALA A 195 -14.90 18.16 -2.84
CA ALA A 195 -13.83 18.98 -3.38
C ALA A 195 -12.46 18.67 -2.77
N GLN A 196 -12.38 18.45 -1.45
CA GLN A 196 -11.15 18.00 -0.79
C GLN A 196 -10.74 16.61 -1.29
N LEU A 197 -11.69 15.68 -1.39
CA LEU A 197 -11.43 14.33 -1.90
C LEU A 197 -10.84 14.34 -3.32
N ILE A 198 -11.48 15.05 -4.26
CA ILE A 198 -11.03 15.12 -5.65
C ILE A 198 -9.72 15.93 -5.76
N GLY A 199 -9.63 17.05 -5.04
CA GLY A 199 -8.45 17.91 -5.04
C GLY A 199 -7.21 17.20 -4.51
N THR A 200 -7.35 16.40 -3.45
CA THR A 200 -6.23 15.63 -2.87
C THR A 200 -5.76 14.52 -3.80
N ILE A 201 -6.65 13.85 -4.54
CA ILE A 201 -6.25 12.92 -5.62
C ILE A 201 -5.40 13.64 -6.66
N ALA A 202 -5.82 14.83 -7.11
CA ALA A 202 -5.06 15.60 -8.10
C ALA A 202 -3.69 16.04 -7.56
N VAL A 203 -3.60 16.47 -6.30
CA VAL A 203 -2.33 16.84 -5.64
C VAL A 203 -1.43 15.63 -5.45
N MET A 204 -1.97 14.47 -5.06
CA MET A 204 -1.20 13.22 -4.99
C MET A 204 -0.66 12.81 -6.36
N ALA A 205 -1.49 12.89 -7.41
CA ALA A 205 -1.05 12.59 -8.78
C ALA A 205 0.05 13.55 -9.24
N PHE A 206 -0.05 14.84 -8.90
CA PHE A 206 1.01 15.81 -9.17
C PHE A 206 2.30 15.48 -8.40
N GLY A 207 2.20 15.16 -7.11
CA GLY A 207 3.33 14.72 -6.30
C GLY A 207 4.00 13.46 -6.87
N ALA A 208 3.20 12.47 -7.28
CA ALA A 208 3.67 11.26 -7.95
C ALA A 208 4.38 11.58 -9.29
N HIS A 209 3.87 12.53 -10.06
CA HIS A 209 4.52 12.98 -11.29
C HIS A 209 5.89 13.60 -11.03
N LEU A 210 6.00 14.47 -10.01
CA LEU A 210 7.28 15.03 -9.56
C LEU A 210 8.25 13.94 -9.08
N PHE A 211 7.74 12.95 -8.35
CA PHE A 211 8.53 11.82 -7.87
C PHE A 211 9.11 11.01 -9.03
N VAL A 212 8.30 10.67 -10.04
CA VAL A 212 8.75 9.94 -11.24
C VAL A 212 9.86 10.69 -11.95
N GLY A 213 9.69 11.99 -12.22
CA GLY A 213 10.73 12.80 -12.87
C GLY A 213 12.01 12.90 -12.05
N ALA A 214 11.90 13.04 -10.72
CA ALA A 214 13.05 13.08 -9.84
C ALA A 214 13.79 11.73 -9.78
N VAL A 215 13.07 10.60 -9.81
CA VAL A 215 13.67 9.26 -9.91
C VAL A 215 14.38 9.07 -11.26
N GLU A 216 13.81 9.52 -12.38
CA GLU A 216 14.46 9.47 -13.70
C GLU A 216 15.77 10.28 -13.71
N HIS A 217 15.75 11.52 -13.20
CA HIS A 217 16.96 12.33 -13.08
C HIS A 217 18.00 11.69 -12.16
N LEU A 218 17.57 11.10 -11.04
CA LEU A 218 18.47 10.42 -10.11
C LEU A 218 19.10 9.19 -10.76
N SER A 219 18.31 8.43 -11.52
CA SER A 219 18.77 7.28 -12.29
C SER A 219 19.89 7.65 -13.25
N THR A 220 19.70 8.70 -14.04
CA THR A 220 20.72 9.16 -15.01
C THR A 220 21.98 9.72 -14.37
N SER A 221 21.87 10.33 -13.18
CA SER A 221 23.01 10.98 -12.52
C SER A 221 23.87 9.99 -11.74
N VAL A 222 23.26 8.95 -11.15
CA VAL A 222 23.97 7.94 -10.34
C VAL A 222 24.25 6.66 -11.15
N GLY A 223 23.61 6.46 -12.30
CA GLY A 223 23.77 5.28 -13.14
C GLY A 223 23.06 4.03 -12.60
N ILE A 224 22.11 4.21 -11.68
CA ILE A 224 21.29 3.12 -11.11
C ILE A 224 19.97 3.05 -11.87
N PRO A 225 19.46 1.87 -12.26
CA PRO A 225 18.18 1.74 -12.96
C PRO A 225 17.02 2.40 -12.20
N ALA A 226 16.18 3.16 -12.90
CA ALA A 226 15.09 3.92 -12.30
C ALA A 226 14.08 3.01 -11.57
N GLY A 227 13.79 1.83 -12.14
CA GLY A 227 12.96 0.81 -11.49
C GLY A 227 13.52 0.33 -10.14
N LEU A 228 14.84 0.22 -9.99
CA LEU A 228 15.47 -0.16 -8.71
C LEU A 228 15.34 0.95 -7.68
N ILE A 229 15.59 2.19 -8.08
CA ILE A 229 15.40 3.36 -7.21
C ILE A 229 13.95 3.41 -6.72
N ALA A 230 12.98 3.24 -7.62
CA ALA A 230 11.57 3.24 -7.29
C ALA A 230 11.17 2.07 -6.38
N LEU A 231 11.70 0.86 -6.62
CA LEU A 231 11.45 -0.34 -5.82
C LEU A 231 11.82 -0.16 -4.36
N VAL A 232 12.83 0.65 -4.06
CA VAL A 232 13.24 0.94 -2.69
C VAL A 232 12.58 2.22 -2.18
N LEU A 233 12.74 3.34 -2.88
CA LEU A 233 12.38 4.65 -2.35
C LEU A 233 10.87 4.89 -2.29
N ALA A 234 10.09 4.40 -3.26
CA ALA A 234 8.66 4.61 -3.28
C ALA A 234 7.98 3.98 -2.04
N PRO A 235 8.07 2.66 -1.80
CA PRO A 235 7.42 2.07 -0.64
C PRO A 235 8.08 2.53 0.66
N LEU A 236 9.38 2.81 0.69
CA LEU A 236 10.04 3.31 1.91
C LEU A 236 9.43 4.65 2.34
N ALA A 237 9.10 5.52 1.40
CA ALA A 237 8.55 6.81 1.73
C ALA A 237 7.06 6.75 2.11
N THR A 238 6.29 5.90 1.43
CA THR A 238 4.83 5.88 1.59
C THR A 238 4.40 4.93 2.73
N GLU A 239 5.07 3.79 2.90
CA GLU A 239 4.69 2.79 3.91
C GLU A 239 5.34 3.05 5.29
N LEU A 240 6.55 3.61 5.37
CA LEU A 240 7.22 3.81 6.67
C LEU A 240 6.45 4.68 7.67
N PRO A 241 5.84 5.83 7.29
CA PRO A 241 5.03 6.62 8.20
C PRO A 241 3.96 5.78 8.90
N GLU A 242 3.32 4.88 8.17
CA GLU A 242 2.31 3.98 8.72
C GLU A 242 2.92 2.89 9.62
N LYS A 243 4.14 2.41 9.32
CA LYS A 243 4.81 1.44 10.20
C LYS A 243 5.24 2.04 11.53
N PHE A 244 5.45 3.36 11.61
CA PHE A 244 5.59 4.03 12.91
C PHE A 244 4.33 3.87 13.78
N ASN A 245 3.13 3.95 13.21
CA ASN A 245 1.89 3.69 13.96
C ASN A 245 1.83 2.23 14.43
N SER A 246 2.24 1.28 13.60
CA SER A 246 2.33 -0.13 14.01
C SER A 246 3.27 -0.32 15.20
N VAL A 247 4.43 0.35 15.23
CA VAL A 247 5.36 0.34 16.36
C VAL A 247 4.74 0.94 17.63
N LEU A 248 3.99 2.04 17.50
CA LEU A 248 3.28 2.66 18.63
C LEU A 248 2.17 1.76 19.17
N TRP A 249 1.41 1.09 18.30
CA TRP A 249 0.41 0.11 18.71
C TRP A 249 1.04 -1.07 19.45
N LEU A 250 2.17 -1.60 18.98
CA LEU A 250 2.92 -2.64 19.69
C LEU A 250 3.38 -2.19 21.09
N ARG A 251 3.84 -0.94 21.23
CA ARG A 251 4.19 -0.36 22.53
C ARG A 251 2.98 -0.33 23.48
N ASP A 252 1.78 -0.10 22.94
CA ASP A 252 0.54 0.06 23.67
C ASP A 252 -0.28 -1.26 23.77
N ASN A 253 0.37 -2.43 23.58
CA ASN A 253 -0.22 -3.78 23.62
C ASN A 253 -1.34 -4.04 22.57
N LYS A 254 -1.36 -3.27 21.48
CA LYS A 254 -2.31 -3.41 20.36
C LYS A 254 -1.69 -4.20 19.20
N ASP A 255 -1.12 -5.37 19.50
CA ASP A 255 -0.40 -6.22 18.54
C ASP A 255 -1.26 -6.62 17.32
N THR A 256 -2.54 -6.90 17.56
CA THR A 256 -3.48 -7.35 16.53
C THR A 256 -3.69 -6.28 15.46
N LEU A 257 -3.74 -5.01 15.85
CA LEU A 257 -3.86 -3.87 14.94
C LEU A 257 -2.57 -3.68 14.13
N ALA A 258 -1.40 -3.78 14.77
CA ALA A 258 -0.11 -3.67 14.08
C ALA A 258 0.07 -4.74 12.99
N ILE A 259 -0.26 -6.01 13.30
CA ILE A 259 -0.17 -7.10 12.32
C ILE A 259 -1.26 -6.98 11.25
N GLY A 260 -2.50 -6.69 11.66
CA GLY A 260 -3.63 -6.55 10.73
C GLY A 260 -3.40 -5.44 9.71
N ASN A 261 -2.76 -4.33 10.10
CA ASN A 261 -2.41 -3.26 9.19
C ASN A 261 -1.41 -3.70 8.11
N ILE A 262 -0.40 -4.48 8.48
CA ILE A 262 0.59 -5.01 7.53
C ILE A 262 -0.07 -6.03 6.57
N THR A 263 -0.83 -6.99 7.11
CA THR A 263 -1.44 -8.03 6.27
C THR A 263 -2.55 -7.48 5.38
N GLY A 264 -3.32 -6.52 5.87
CA GLY A 264 -4.33 -5.79 5.10
C GLY A 264 -3.72 -5.00 3.93
N ALA A 265 -2.62 -4.27 4.18
CA ALA A 265 -1.89 -3.58 3.12
C ALA A 265 -1.42 -4.57 2.02
N MET A 266 -0.88 -5.74 2.40
CA MET A 266 -0.48 -6.77 1.42
C MET A 266 -1.62 -7.23 0.51
N VAL A 267 -2.84 -7.35 1.03
CA VAL A 267 -4.03 -7.70 0.23
C VAL A 267 -4.29 -6.67 -0.86
N PHE A 268 -4.25 -5.38 -0.53
CA PHE A 268 -4.43 -4.30 -1.49
C PHE A 268 -3.28 -4.29 -2.52
N GLN A 269 -2.03 -4.34 -2.05
CA GLN A 269 -0.85 -4.21 -2.90
C GLN A 269 -0.66 -5.38 -3.88
N SER A 270 -1.19 -6.56 -3.56
CA SER A 270 -1.15 -7.72 -4.46
C SER A 270 -2.24 -7.73 -5.55
N THR A 271 -3.14 -6.75 -5.56
CA THR A 271 -4.29 -6.73 -6.47
C THR A 271 -4.31 -5.49 -7.36
N ILE A 272 -4.75 -4.34 -6.86
CA ILE A 272 -5.02 -3.16 -7.69
C ILE A 272 -3.75 -2.66 -8.41
N PRO A 273 -2.64 -2.36 -7.72
CA PRO A 273 -1.43 -1.85 -8.40
C PRO A 273 -0.84 -2.89 -9.36
N VAL A 274 -0.82 -4.16 -8.94
CA VAL A 274 -0.36 -5.29 -9.76
C VAL A 274 -1.19 -5.45 -11.03
N SER A 275 -2.52 -5.32 -10.95
CA SER A 275 -3.41 -5.42 -12.12
C SER A 275 -3.10 -4.35 -13.17
N VAL A 276 -2.82 -3.13 -12.71
CA VAL A 276 -2.39 -2.01 -13.58
C VAL A 276 -1.05 -2.35 -14.22
N GLY A 277 -0.08 -2.80 -13.43
CA GLY A 277 1.24 -3.21 -13.93
C GLY A 277 1.16 -4.29 -15.00
N VAL A 278 0.43 -5.37 -14.72
CA VAL A 278 0.25 -6.51 -15.64
C VAL A 278 -0.36 -6.06 -16.97
N LEU A 279 -1.36 -5.17 -16.93
CA LEU A 279 -2.14 -4.79 -18.10
C LEU A 279 -1.45 -3.73 -18.97
N PHE A 280 -0.82 -2.73 -18.35
CA PHE A 280 -0.37 -1.53 -19.03
C PHE A 280 1.16 -1.44 -19.17
N THR A 281 1.90 -2.47 -18.76
CA THR A 281 3.34 -2.55 -18.96
C THR A 281 3.73 -3.86 -19.66
N PRO A 282 4.98 -3.97 -20.16
CA PRO A 282 5.51 -5.26 -20.59
C PRO A 282 5.42 -6.33 -19.50
N TRP A 283 5.33 -5.93 -18.22
CA TRP A 283 5.30 -6.79 -17.04
C TRP A 283 6.37 -7.87 -17.14
N ARG A 284 7.62 -7.43 -17.17
CA ARG A 284 8.78 -8.30 -17.28
C ARG A 284 9.68 -8.02 -16.08
N LEU A 285 9.90 -9.05 -15.27
CA LEU A 285 10.76 -8.92 -14.09
C LEU A 285 12.21 -9.11 -14.51
N ASP A 286 13.02 -8.10 -14.26
CA ASP A 286 14.47 -8.23 -14.28
C ASP A 286 14.95 -9.01 -13.03
N PHE A 287 16.25 -9.29 -12.95
CA PHE A 287 16.79 -10.08 -11.84
C PHE A 287 16.46 -9.49 -10.46
N ILE A 288 16.52 -8.17 -10.30
CA ILE A 288 16.34 -7.52 -8.99
C ILE A 288 14.86 -7.47 -8.61
N THR A 289 13.97 -7.10 -9.53
CA THR A 289 12.53 -7.14 -9.31
C THR A 289 12.02 -8.55 -9.08
N ALA A 290 12.61 -9.55 -9.75
CA ALA A 290 12.35 -10.97 -9.49
C ALA A 290 12.76 -11.38 -8.08
N VAL A 291 13.97 -11.02 -7.64
CA VAL A 291 14.45 -11.32 -6.28
C VAL A 291 13.54 -10.66 -5.23
N ALA A 292 13.13 -9.41 -5.45
CA ALA A 292 12.20 -8.73 -4.55
C ALA A 292 10.84 -9.45 -4.46
N ALA A 293 10.28 -9.86 -5.60
CA ALA A 293 9.03 -10.63 -5.63
C ALA A 293 9.17 -12.00 -4.92
N ILE A 294 10.29 -12.71 -5.16
CA ILE A 294 10.57 -13.99 -4.50
C ILE A 294 10.70 -13.80 -2.98
N PHE A 295 11.41 -12.77 -2.52
CA PHE A 295 11.52 -12.50 -1.08
C PHE A 295 10.18 -12.11 -0.46
N ALA A 296 9.34 -11.35 -1.15
CA ALA A 296 8.00 -11.04 -0.68
C ALA A 296 7.17 -12.32 -0.49
N ILE A 297 7.22 -13.24 -1.47
CA ILE A 297 6.52 -14.53 -1.42
C ILE A 297 7.08 -15.42 -0.30
N LEU A 298 8.40 -15.61 -0.25
CA LEU A 298 9.04 -16.47 0.75
C LEU A 298 8.80 -15.96 2.16
N SER A 299 8.94 -14.66 2.39
CA SER A 299 8.68 -14.07 3.70
C SER A 299 7.21 -14.18 4.08
N GLY A 300 6.28 -13.96 3.14
CA GLY A 300 4.85 -14.20 3.35
C GLY A 300 4.53 -15.65 3.73
N ILE A 301 5.15 -16.63 3.07
CA ILE A 301 5.01 -18.06 3.39
C ILE A 301 5.58 -18.37 4.79
N VAL A 302 6.76 -17.85 5.12
CA VAL A 302 7.38 -18.03 6.42
C VAL A 302 6.49 -17.45 7.52
N PHE A 303 5.98 -16.23 7.31
CA PHE A 303 5.09 -15.56 8.26
C PHE A 303 3.76 -16.31 8.43
N LEU A 304 3.16 -16.78 7.34
CA LEU A 304 1.98 -17.67 7.39
C LEU A 304 2.29 -18.96 8.18
N GLY A 305 3.46 -19.56 7.96
CA GLY A 305 3.92 -20.74 8.69
C GLY A 305 4.04 -20.50 10.20
N PHE A 306 4.48 -19.30 10.61
CA PHE A 306 4.49 -18.91 12.02
C PHE A 306 3.08 -18.73 12.58
N LEU A 307 2.15 -18.11 11.85
CA LEU A 307 0.76 -17.91 12.30
C LEU A 307 -0.03 -19.22 12.43
N LEU A 308 0.26 -20.20 11.58
CA LEU A 308 -0.34 -21.54 11.64
C LEU A 308 0.10 -22.33 12.87
N ARG A 309 1.23 -21.99 13.48
CA ARG A 309 1.59 -22.52 14.80
C ARG A 309 0.65 -21.89 15.83
N LYS A 310 -0.04 -22.72 16.61
CA LYS A 310 -0.93 -22.25 17.70
C LYS A 310 -0.19 -21.51 18.83
N ALA A 311 1.14 -21.47 18.79
CA ALA A 311 1.98 -20.73 19.71
C ALA A 311 2.03 -19.23 19.36
N PRO A 312 2.22 -18.34 20.35
CA PRO A 312 2.51 -16.92 20.10
C PRO A 312 3.79 -16.76 19.26
N LEU A 313 3.87 -15.66 18.49
CA LEU A 313 5.04 -15.35 17.67
C LEU A 313 6.21 -15.00 18.60
N ARG A 314 7.32 -15.73 18.47
CA ARG A 314 8.57 -15.55 19.23
C ARG A 314 9.73 -15.36 18.29
#